data_AF-A0AAW0AAL1-F1
#
_entry.id   AF-A0AAW0AAL1-F1
#
_cell.length_a   1.000
_cell.length_b   1.000
_cell.length_c   1.000
_cell.angle_alpha   90.00
_cell.angle_beta   90.00
_cell.angle_gamma   90.00
#
_symmetry.space_group_name_H-M   'P 1'
#
loop_
_entity.id
_entity.type
_entity.pdbx_description
1 polymer ?
#
loop_
_entity_poly.entity_id
_entity_poly.type
_entity_poly.pdbx_seq_one_letter_code
_entity_poly.pdbx_strand_id
1 'polypeptide(L)'
;MNSLRMLENDDDDAAEVTLEDQNRISTFSKLNARIRNLEAKLQELRQEKEALDDLSTELELADEDEPVLYDATSRLPCESSLIIIRPRYKVGETFLHMPLPRALKRLEKDQDGLSAQLSSVATTVEQYEKEMKELKVTLYAKFGSAINLDE
;
A
#
# COMPACT_ATOMS: atom_id res chain seq x y z
N MET A 1 -53.73 -29.82 26.04
CA MET A 1 -53.82 -29.32 24.66
C MET A 1 -52.39 -29.15 24.14
N ASN A 2 -51.87 -30.15 23.43
CA ASN A 2 -50.54 -30.06 22.81
C ASN A 2 -50.65 -29.16 21.58
N SER A 3 -50.15 -27.94 21.68
CA SER A 3 -49.89 -27.10 20.52
C SER A 3 -48.54 -27.53 19.93
N LEU A 4 -48.60 -28.52 19.03
CA LEU A 4 -47.49 -28.91 18.18
C LEU A 4 -47.25 -27.73 17.23
N ARG A 5 -46.35 -26.82 17.63
CA ARG A 5 -45.82 -25.78 16.74
C ARG A 5 -45.04 -26.53 15.65
N MET A 6 -45.68 -26.70 14.48
CA MET A 6 -44.93 -26.96 13.26
C MET A 6 -43.95 -25.81 13.13
N LEU A 7 -42.67 -26.10 13.35
CA LEU A 7 -41.62 -25.28 12.77
C LEU A 7 -41.84 -25.41 11.27
N GLU A 8 -42.25 -24.31 10.64
CA GLU A 8 -42.09 -24.14 9.21
C GLU A 8 -40.63 -24.47 8.97
N ASN A 9 -40.39 -25.59 8.29
CA ASN A 9 -39.10 -25.79 7.67
C ASN A 9 -39.03 -24.62 6.69
N ASP A 10 -38.30 -23.58 7.08
CA ASP A 10 -37.48 -22.87 6.14
C ASP A 10 -36.59 -23.97 5.55
N ASP A 11 -37.13 -24.66 4.55
CA ASP A 11 -36.35 -25.31 3.52
C ASP A 11 -35.60 -24.13 2.89
N ASP A 12 -34.54 -23.69 3.58
CA ASP A 12 -33.41 -23.00 3.00
C ASP A 12 -33.10 -23.88 1.79
N ASP A 13 -33.57 -23.45 0.62
CA ASP A 13 -33.29 -24.09 -0.65
C ASP A 13 -31.77 -24.15 -0.71
N ALA A 14 -31.23 -25.28 -0.27
CA ALA A 14 -29.81 -25.53 -0.16
C ALA A 14 -29.34 -25.69 -1.60
N ALA A 15 -29.13 -24.54 -2.24
CA ALA A 15 -28.76 -24.44 -3.63
C ALA A 15 -27.57 -25.36 -3.83
N GLU A 16 -27.75 -26.37 -4.66
CA GLU A 16 -26.78 -27.44 -4.84
C GLU A 16 -25.43 -26.83 -5.24
N VAL A 17 -24.44 -26.95 -4.37
CA VAL A 17 -23.17 -26.25 -4.53
C VAL A 17 -22.33 -26.99 -5.56
N THR A 18 -22.15 -26.39 -6.73
CA THR A 18 -21.33 -27.00 -7.78
C THR A 18 -19.84 -26.79 -7.52
N LEU A 19 -19.00 -27.62 -8.15
CA LEU A 19 -17.54 -27.43 -8.15
C LEU A 19 -17.12 -26.06 -8.70
N GLU A 20 -17.86 -25.53 -9.68
CA GLU A 20 -17.60 -24.20 -10.25
C GLU A 20 -17.84 -23.11 -9.21
N ASP A 21 -18.87 -23.25 -8.38
CA ASP A 21 -19.16 -22.28 -7.31
C ASP A 21 -18.10 -22.32 -6.22
N GLN A 22 -17.63 -23.51 -5.82
CA GLN A 22 -16.51 -23.64 -4.89
C GLN A 22 -15.23 -22.99 -5.43
N ASN A 23 -14.96 -23.12 -6.73
CA ASN A 23 -13.85 -22.43 -7.38
C ASN A 23 -14.03 -20.91 -7.37
N ARG A 24 -15.25 -20.39 -7.59
CA ARG A 24 -15.56 -18.97 -7.50
C ARG A 24 -15.38 -18.45 -6.07
N ILE A 25 -15.84 -19.18 -5.06
CA ILE A 25 -15.66 -18.84 -3.64
C ILE A 25 -14.17 -18.82 -3.28
N SER A 26 -13.40 -19.83 -3.67
CA SER A 26 -11.94 -19.85 -3.48
C SER A 26 -11.24 -18.67 -4.15
N THR A 27 -11.69 -18.32 -5.35
CA THR A 27 -11.15 -17.18 -6.11
C THR A 27 -11.48 -15.85 -5.42
N PHE A 28 -12.70 -15.69 -4.91
CA PHE A 28 -13.12 -14.53 -4.12
C PHE A 28 -12.21 -14.33 -2.90
N SER A 29 -12.01 -15.37 -2.09
CA SER A 29 -11.13 -15.28 -0.92
C SER A 29 -9.69 -14.90 -1.29
N LYS A 30 -9.16 -15.44 -2.40
CA LYS A 30 -7.81 -15.11 -2.89
C LYS A 30 -7.72 -13.66 -3.35
N LEU A 31 -8.72 -13.17 -4.09
CA LEU A 31 -8.76 -11.79 -4.55
C LEU A 31 -8.85 -10.83 -3.36
N ASN A 32 -9.64 -11.14 -2.31
CA ASN A 32 -9.77 -10.31 -1.12
C ASN A 32 -8.43 -10.20 -0.38
N ALA A 33 -7.73 -11.33 -0.21
CA ALA A 33 -6.39 -11.32 0.37
C ALA A 33 -5.40 -10.50 -0.47
N ARG A 34 -5.47 -10.59 -1.80
CA ARG A 34 -4.62 -9.80 -2.70
C ARG A 34 -4.91 -8.31 -2.63
N ILE A 35 -6.17 -7.91 -2.63
CA ILE A 35 -6.59 -6.50 -2.51
C ILE A 35 -6.04 -5.92 -1.20
N ARG A 36 -6.28 -6.58 -0.06
CA ARG A 36 -5.74 -6.13 1.24
C ARG A 36 -4.22 -5.95 1.24
N ASN A 37 -3.50 -6.90 0.65
CA ASN A 37 -2.04 -6.80 0.53
C ASN A 37 -1.59 -5.64 -0.37
N LEU A 38 -2.30 -5.41 -1.48
CA LEU A 38 -2.00 -4.30 -2.39
C LEU A 38 -2.37 -2.95 -1.79
N GLU A 39 -3.47 -2.86 -1.05
CA GLU A 39 -3.86 -1.67 -0.29
C GLU A 39 -2.83 -1.33 0.80
N ALA A 40 -2.36 -2.33 1.55
CA ALA A 40 -1.28 -2.15 2.52
C ALA A 40 -0.02 -1.63 1.84
N LYS A 41 0.39 -2.23 0.72
CA LYS A 41 1.54 -1.76 -0.06
C LYS A 41 1.34 -0.34 -0.62
N LEU A 42 0.12 0.00 -1.03
CA LEU A 42 -0.22 1.33 -1.52
C LEU A 42 -0.08 2.36 -0.39
N GLN A 43 -0.50 2.01 0.83
CA GLN A 43 -0.31 2.83 2.02
C GLN A 43 1.19 3.01 2.36
N GLU A 44 1.99 1.94 2.32
CA GLU A 44 3.45 2.02 2.52
C GLU A 44 4.10 2.95 1.49
N LEU A 45 3.78 2.81 0.21
CA LEU A 45 4.29 3.68 -0.86
C LEU A 45 3.85 5.14 -0.71
N ARG A 46 2.65 5.40 -0.17
CA ARG A 46 2.18 6.76 0.13
C ARG A 46 3.00 7.39 1.26
N GLN A 47 3.27 6.63 2.32
CA GLN A 47 4.12 7.09 3.42
C GLN A 47 5.56 7.35 2.97
N GLU A 48 6.11 6.48 2.12
CA GLU A 48 7.44 6.70 1.54
C GLU A 48 7.49 7.97 0.69
N LYS A 49 6.45 8.22 -0.11
CA LYS A 49 6.34 9.45 -0.90
C LYS A 49 6.25 10.70 -0.01
N GLU A 50 5.41 10.66 1.03
CA GLU A 50 5.27 11.76 2.00
C GLU A 50 6.62 12.05 2.67
N ALA A 51 7.36 11.03 3.08
CA ALA A 51 8.70 11.20 3.65
C ALA A 51 9.70 11.84 2.67
N LEU A 52 9.60 11.55 1.36
CA LEU A 52 10.43 12.22 0.36
C LEU A 52 10.00 13.67 0.11
N ASP A 53 8.69 13.95 0.13
CA ASP A 53 8.13 15.30 -0.04
C ASP A 53 8.52 16.20 1.15
N ASP A 54 8.45 15.67 2.37
CA ASP A 54 8.94 16.34 3.59
C ASP A 54 10.44 16.63 3.49
N LEU A 55 11.24 15.62 3.12
CA LEU A 55 12.68 15.78 2.91
C LEU A 55 13.00 16.81 1.82
N SER A 56 12.21 16.87 0.75
CA SER A 56 12.38 17.88 -0.31
C SER A 56 12.16 19.27 0.25
N THR A 57 11.09 19.45 1.02
CA THR A 57 10.73 20.74 1.64
C THR A 57 11.82 21.17 2.64
N GLU A 58 12.34 20.26 3.44
CA GLU A 58 13.45 20.52 4.37
C GLU A 58 14.73 20.93 3.64
N LEU A 59 15.05 20.28 2.51
CA LEU A 59 16.22 20.61 1.69
C LEU A 59 16.09 21.95 0.96
N GLU A 60 14.87 22.36 0.61
CA GLU A 60 14.60 23.67 0.00
C GLU A 60 14.65 24.82 1.01
N LEU A 61 14.29 24.54 2.27
CA LEU A 61 14.36 25.51 3.37
C LEU A 61 15.76 25.61 3.99
N ALA A 62 16.65 24.67 3.69
CA ALA A 62 18.03 24.74 4.11
C ALA A 62 18.78 25.81 3.31
N ASP A 63 19.33 26.80 4.00
CA ASP A 63 20.23 27.78 3.39
C ASP A 63 21.43 27.06 2.75
N GLU A 64 21.87 27.50 1.56
CA GLU A 64 23.01 26.89 0.81
C GLU A 64 24.32 26.82 1.63
N ASP A 65 24.43 27.63 2.68
CA ASP A 65 25.57 27.75 3.59
C ASP A 65 25.36 27.07 4.97
N GLU A 66 24.16 26.57 5.27
CA GLU A 66 23.84 25.98 6.57
C GLU A 66 23.85 24.44 6.51
N PRO A 67 24.55 23.75 7.42
CA PRO A 67 24.64 22.30 7.39
C PRO A 67 23.28 21.64 7.69
N VAL A 68 22.70 21.00 6.69
CA VAL A 68 21.61 20.05 6.88
C VAL A 68 22.14 18.84 7.68
N LEU A 69 21.93 18.89 8.99
CA LEU A 69 22.17 17.81 9.92
C LEU A 69 20.92 16.93 9.97
N TYR A 70 20.94 15.82 9.26
CA TYR A 70 20.07 14.69 9.61
C TYR A 70 20.81 13.79 10.60
N ASP A 71 20.37 13.81 11.86
CA ASP A 71 20.97 13.00 12.92
C ASP A 71 20.47 11.55 12.85
N ALA A 72 21.40 10.62 13.03
CA ALA A 72 21.17 9.55 13.99
C ALA A 72 22.51 9.04 14.53
N THR A 73 22.90 9.57 15.68
CA THR A 73 23.85 9.05 16.68
C THR A 73 25.35 9.20 16.41
N SER A 74 25.81 10.44 16.56
CA SER A 74 27.05 10.86 17.26
C SER A 74 28.27 9.91 17.30
N ARG A 75 29.37 10.31 16.63
CA ARG A 75 30.65 10.76 17.23
C ARG A 75 31.81 10.72 16.21
N LEU A 76 32.37 11.89 15.89
CA LEU A 76 33.80 12.23 15.98
C LEU A 76 34.06 13.60 15.30
N PRO A 77 34.94 14.46 15.85
CA PRO A 77 35.25 15.76 15.26
C PRO A 77 36.31 15.58 14.17
N CYS A 78 36.18 16.30 13.05
CA CYS A 78 37.26 16.47 12.09
C CYS A 78 37.74 17.91 12.12
N GLU A 79 38.99 18.09 12.53
CA GLU A 79 39.66 19.38 12.62
C GLU A 79 40.12 19.86 11.23
N SER A 80 39.76 21.12 10.98
CA SER A 80 40.42 22.09 10.11
C SER A 80 40.35 21.95 8.58
N SER A 81 39.81 23.04 8.02
CA SER A 81 40.02 23.65 6.71
C SER A 81 39.28 23.08 5.49
N LEU A 82 38.30 23.89 5.08
CA LEU A 82 37.41 23.79 3.92
C LEU A 82 36.36 22.67 4.01
N ILE A 83 35.47 22.85 4.97
CA ILE A 83 34.20 22.15 5.04
C ILE A 83 33.34 22.67 3.88
N ILE A 84 33.55 22.14 2.67
CA ILE A 84 32.47 22.10 1.68
C ILE A 84 31.47 21.12 2.28
N ILE A 85 30.46 21.67 2.94
CA ILE A 85 29.36 20.96 3.58
C ILE A 85 28.62 20.21 2.46
N ARG A 86 29.03 18.97 2.19
CA ARG A 86 28.41 18.12 1.16
C ARG A 86 27.33 17.27 1.82
N PRO A 87 26.05 17.40 1.42
CA PRO A 87 24.98 16.57 1.97
C PRO A 87 25.33 15.08 1.85
N ARG A 88 25.16 14.34 2.94
CA ARG A 88 25.38 12.89 2.98
C ARG A 88 24.08 12.19 2.59
N TYR A 89 24.04 11.66 1.37
CA TYR A 89 22.92 10.90 0.82
C TYR A 89 23.00 9.43 1.25
N LYS A 90 21.92 8.89 1.83
CA LYS A 90 21.84 7.49 2.28
C LYS A 90 21.37 6.60 1.13
N VAL A 91 22.19 5.62 0.74
CA VAL A 91 21.80 4.53 -0.16
C VAL A 91 21.87 3.22 0.62
N GLY A 92 20.72 2.68 1.01
CA GLY A 92 20.67 1.50 1.88
C GLY A 92 21.32 1.78 3.24
N GLU A 93 22.50 1.21 3.49
CA GLU A 93 23.26 1.35 4.75
C GLU A 93 24.51 2.22 4.62
N THR A 94 24.77 2.84 3.46
CA THR A 94 25.99 3.63 3.21
C THR A 94 25.68 5.09 2.91
N PHE A 95 26.49 6.01 3.46
CA PHE A 95 26.38 7.45 3.25
C PHE A 95 27.38 7.94 2.19
N LEU A 96 26.90 8.70 1.21
CA LEU A 96 27.70 9.27 0.13
C LEU A 96 27.62 10.80 0.17
N HIS A 97 28.77 11.48 0.09
CA HIS A 97 28.79 12.92 -0.09
C HIS A 97 28.31 13.28 -1.51
N MET A 98 27.22 14.02 -1.61
CA MET A 98 26.62 14.46 -2.87
C MET A 98 26.40 15.97 -2.85
N PRO A 99 26.65 16.72 -3.94
CA PRO A 99 26.25 18.12 -4.03
C PRO A 99 24.72 18.28 -3.98
N LEU A 100 24.22 19.32 -3.32
CA LEU A 100 22.78 19.64 -3.20
C LEU A 100 22.01 19.54 -4.54
N PRO A 101 22.45 20.15 -5.66
CA PRO A 101 21.71 20.06 -6.93
C PRO A 101 21.64 18.63 -7.49
N ARG A 102 22.62 17.78 -7.16
CA ARG A 102 22.60 16.37 -7.55
C ARG A 102 21.69 15.54 -6.63
N ALA A 103 21.59 15.91 -5.36
CA ALA A 103 20.67 15.29 -4.40
C ALA A 103 19.20 15.61 -4.76
N LEU A 104 18.88 16.87 -5.05
CA LEU A 104 17.55 17.30 -5.49
C LEU A 104 17.10 16.58 -6.76
N LYS A 105 17.97 16.53 -7.79
CA LYS A 105 17.67 15.79 -9.03
C LYS A 105 17.44 14.30 -8.81
N ARG A 106 18.07 13.72 -7.79
CA ARG A 106 17.86 12.31 -7.45
C ARG A 106 16.55 12.13 -6.70
N LEU A 107 16.25 13.02 -5.75
CA LEU A 107 15.01 13.06 -5.00
C LEU A 107 13.79 13.18 -5.93
N GLU A 108 13.85 14.11 -6.89
CA GLU A 108 12.83 14.29 -7.93
C GLU A 108 12.59 12.99 -8.71
N LYS A 109 13.67 12.31 -9.13
CA LYS A 109 13.57 11.02 -9.82
C LYS A 109 12.95 9.92 -8.94
N ASP A 110 13.29 9.89 -7.67
CA ASP A 110 12.78 8.89 -6.74
C ASP A 110 11.29 9.17 -6.42
N GLN A 111 10.89 10.44 -6.28
CA GLN A 111 9.48 10.89 -6.19
C GLN A 111 8.67 10.51 -7.44
N ASP A 112 9.21 10.76 -8.64
CA ASP A 112 8.59 10.36 -9.91
C ASP A 112 8.41 8.84 -9.97
N GLY A 113 9.44 8.08 -9.58
CA GLY A 113 9.41 6.62 -9.54
C GLY A 113 8.35 6.09 -8.58
N LEU A 114 8.22 6.67 -7.38
CA LEU A 114 7.17 6.33 -6.43
C LEU A 114 5.79 6.71 -6.94
N SER A 115 5.63 7.86 -7.58
CA SER A 115 4.36 8.29 -8.17
C SER A 115 3.87 7.33 -9.26
N ALA A 116 4.79 6.86 -10.12
CA ALA A 116 4.50 5.88 -11.15
C ALA A 116 4.08 4.54 -10.52
N GLN A 117 4.82 4.07 -9.51
CA GLN A 117 4.46 2.84 -8.78
C GLN A 117 3.10 2.96 -8.10
N LEU A 118 2.81 4.07 -7.42
CA LEU A 118 1.51 4.34 -6.81
C LEU A 118 0.37 4.28 -7.84
N SER A 119 0.54 4.91 -9.00
CA SER A 119 -0.46 4.87 -10.06
C SER A 119 -0.71 3.45 -10.55
N SER A 120 0.36 2.67 -10.77
CA SER A 120 0.25 1.29 -11.24
C SER A 120 -0.45 0.37 -10.24
N VAL A 121 -0.10 0.50 -8.96
CA VAL A 121 -0.69 -0.32 -7.89
C VAL A 121 -2.15 0.09 -7.69
N ALA A 122 -2.46 1.38 -7.70
CA ALA A 122 -3.84 1.87 -7.61
C ALA A 122 -4.72 1.31 -8.73
N THR A 123 -4.26 1.35 -9.99
CA THR A 123 -5.01 0.74 -11.12
C THR A 123 -5.21 -0.76 -10.93
N THR A 124 -4.22 -1.49 -10.42
CA THR A 124 -4.40 -2.93 -10.15
C THR A 124 -5.40 -3.22 -9.04
N VAL A 125 -5.43 -2.38 -7.99
CA VAL A 125 -6.43 -2.48 -6.91
C VAL A 125 -7.82 -2.24 -7.46
N GLU A 126 -8.01 -1.17 -8.23
CA GLU A 126 -9.30 -0.86 -8.87
C GLU A 126 -9.80 -1.99 -9.78
N GLN A 127 -8.90 -2.61 -10.55
CA GLN A 127 -9.24 -3.75 -11.39
C GLN A 127 -9.71 -4.95 -10.54
N TYR A 128 -8.95 -5.33 -9.51
CA TYR A 128 -9.32 -6.44 -8.65
C TYR A 128 -10.60 -6.17 -7.85
N GLU A 129 -10.83 -4.94 -7.42
CA GLU A 129 -12.09 -4.54 -6.79
C GLU A 129 -13.28 -4.68 -7.74
N LYS A 130 -13.11 -4.34 -9.01
CA LYS A 130 -14.16 -4.50 -10.02
C LYS A 130 -14.49 -5.99 -10.23
N GLU A 131 -13.46 -6.81 -10.43
CA GLU A 131 -13.61 -8.27 -10.56
C GLU A 131 -14.27 -8.86 -9.29
N MET A 132 -13.90 -8.36 -8.11
CA MET A 132 -14.49 -8.75 -6.83
C MET A 132 -15.99 -8.44 -6.76
N LYS A 133 -16.39 -7.22 -7.13
CA LYS A 133 -17.79 -6.77 -7.09
C LYS A 133 -18.66 -7.59 -8.05
N GLU A 134 -18.16 -7.87 -9.25
CA GLU A 134 -18.85 -8.71 -10.24
C GLU A 134 -19.03 -10.16 -9.72
N LEU A 135 -17.99 -10.73 -9.10
CA LEU A 135 -18.03 -12.06 -8.52
C LEU A 135 -18.98 -12.12 -7.32
N LYS A 136 -19.00 -11.08 -6.49
CA LYS A 136 -19.91 -10.95 -5.34
C LYS A 136 -21.37 -10.99 -5.79
N VAL A 137 -21.75 -10.16 -6.78
CA VAL A 137 -23.12 -10.14 -7.32
C VAL A 137 -23.52 -11.51 -7.86
N THR A 138 -22.61 -12.17 -8.58
CA THR A 138 -22.86 -13.51 -9.15
C THR A 138 -23.09 -14.55 -8.06
N LEU A 139 -22.31 -14.52 -6.97
CA LEU A 139 -22.43 -15.46 -5.87
C LEU A 139 -23.70 -15.21 -5.03
N TYR A 140 -24.02 -13.95 -4.70
CA TYR A 140 -25.27 -13.64 -3.98
C TYR A 140 -26.52 -13.89 -4.81
N ALA A 141 -26.49 -13.70 -6.14
CA ALA A 141 -27.62 -14.03 -7.00
C ALA A 141 -27.95 -15.53 -7.01
N LYS A 142 -26.94 -16.39 -6.77
CA LYS A 142 -27.10 -17.85 -6.80
C LYS A 142 -27.35 -18.47 -5.42
N PHE A 143 -26.71 -17.93 -4.37
CA PHE A 143 -26.77 -18.50 -3.02
C PHE A 143 -27.54 -17.64 -2.01
N GLY A 144 -27.92 -16.41 -2.36
CA GLY A 144 -28.72 -15.54 -1.50
C GLY A 144 -28.12 -15.36 -0.11
N SER A 145 -28.94 -15.64 0.92
CA SER A 145 -28.58 -15.59 2.33
C SER A 145 -27.74 -16.78 2.82
N ALA A 146 -27.54 -17.81 2.00
CA ALA A 146 -26.80 -19.02 2.39
C ALA A 146 -25.27 -18.80 2.44
N ILE A 147 -24.78 -17.68 1.90
CA ILE A 147 -23.37 -17.30 1.96
C ILE A 147 -23.20 -15.92 2.60
N ASN A 148 -22.09 -15.73 3.31
CA ASN A 148 -21.67 -14.42 3.79
C ASN A 148 -20.30 -14.08 3.19
N LEU A 149 -20.26 -13.06 2.35
CA LEU A 149 -19.07 -12.56 1.65
C LEU A 149 -18.70 -11.12 2.08
N ASP A 150 -19.31 -10.60 3.14
CA ASP A 150 -19.00 -9.30 3.70
C ASP A 150 -17.87 -9.42 4.74
N GLU A 151 -16.62 -9.26 4.29
CA GLU A 151 -15.43 -8.95 5.09
C GLU A 151 -14.57 -7.89 4.39
#